data_AF-A0A7C3YE23-F1
#
_entry.id   AF-A0A7C3YE23-F1
#
_cell.length_a   1.000
_cell.length_b   1.000
_cell.length_c   1.000
_cell.angle_alpha   90.00
_cell.angle_beta   90.00
_cell.angle_gamma   90.00
#
_symmetry.space_group_name_H-M   'P 1'
#
loop_
_entity.id
_entity.type
_entity.pdbx_description
1 polymer ?
#
loop_
_entity_poly.entity_id
_entity_poly.type
_entity_poly.pdbx_seq_one_letter_code
_entity_poly.pdbx_strand_id
1 'polypeptide(L)'
;MMKIYIIWLRQIKRYFRSRSRLIGSIAQPLLFLLALGFGFGPIFQKAGGGNYIQFLTPGIIGMAILTTSLFSGSEIIWDRQFGFLKEMLVAPISRLEIMIG
;
A
#
# COMPACT_ATOMS: atom_id res chain seq x y z
N MET A 1 0.06 -2.13 -24.43
CA MET A 1 -0.89 -2.41 -23.31
C MET A 1 -0.69 -3.78 -22.67
N MET A 2 -0.69 -4.90 -23.42
CA MET A 2 -0.56 -6.24 -22.82
C MET A 2 0.74 -6.44 -22.02
N LYS A 3 1.86 -5.85 -22.45
CA LYS A 3 3.15 -5.90 -21.75
C LYS A 3 3.11 -5.23 -20.37
N ILE A 4 2.51 -4.03 -20.28
CA ILE A 4 2.31 -3.28 -19.03
C ILE A 4 1.47 -4.09 -18.05
N TYR A 5 0.37 -4.68 -18.53
CA TYR A 5 -0.51 -5.51 -17.71
C TYR A 5 0.22 -6.74 -17.13
N ILE A 6 1.08 -7.39 -17.91
CA ILE A 6 1.87 -8.54 -17.44
C ILE A 6 2.86 -8.12 -16.34
N ILE A 7 3.50 -6.96 -16.49
CA ILE A 7 4.44 -6.43 -15.48
C ILE A 7 3.69 -6.10 -14.18
N TRP A 8 2.55 -5.41 -14.28
CA TRP A 8 1.69 -5.09 -13.15
C TRP A 8 1.17 -6.34 -12.42
N LEU A 9 0.67 -7.32 -13.17
CA LEU A 9 0.19 -8.60 -12.61
C LEU A 9 1.31 -9.32 -11.85
N ARG A 10 2.55 -9.23 -12.36
CA ARG A 10 3.71 -9.82 -11.71
C ARG A 10 4.05 -9.10 -10.41
N GLN A 11 3.98 -7.77 -10.38
CA GLN A 11 4.16 -6.99 -9.16
C GLN A 11 3.11 -7.36 -8.10
N ILE A 12 1.84 -7.45 -8.49
CA ILE A 12 0.77 -7.89 -7.59
C ILE A 12 1.00 -9.29 -7.06
N LYS A 13 1.37 -10.25 -7.91
CA LYS A 13 1.65 -11.62 -7.46
C LYS A 13 2.80 -11.66 -6.46
N ARG A 14 3.83 -10.83 -6.65
CA ARG A 14 4.96 -10.73 -5.71
C ARG A 14 4.55 -10.08 -4.39
N TYR A 15 3.76 -9.01 -4.46
CA TYR A 15 3.18 -8.37 -3.27
C TYR A 15 2.35 -9.36 -2.46
N PHE A 16 1.49 -10.16 -3.12
CA PHE A 16 0.71 -11.24 -2.51
C PHE A 16 1.55 -12.36 -1.89
N ARG A 17 2.74 -12.61 -2.44
CA ARG A 17 3.66 -13.61 -1.90
C ARG A 17 4.34 -13.15 -0.60
N SER A 18 4.40 -11.84 -0.35
CA SER A 18 4.88 -11.25 0.90
C SER A 18 3.75 -11.20 1.95
N ARG A 19 3.30 -12.38 2.40
CA ARG A 19 2.17 -12.50 3.36
C ARG A 19 2.38 -11.66 4.62
N SER A 20 3.60 -11.61 5.16
CA SER A 20 3.92 -10.79 6.35
C SER A 20 3.74 -9.29 6.11
N ARG A 21 4.08 -8.80 4.91
CA ARG A 21 3.92 -7.38 4.54
C ARG A 21 2.46 -7.01 4.35
N LEU A 22 1.68 -7.89 3.71
CA LEU A 22 0.23 -7.74 3.55
C LEU A 22 -0.50 -7.73 4.89
N ILE A 23 -0.14 -8.64 5.80
CA ILE A 23 -0.71 -8.66 7.14
C ILE A 23 -0.32 -7.40 7.90
N GLY A 24 0.95 -6.98 7.84
CA GLY A 24 1.40 -5.75 8.50
C GLY A 24 0.71 -4.48 7.98
N SER A 25 0.55 -4.34 6.66
CA SER A 25 -0.06 -3.17 6.03
C SER A 25 -1.55 -3.03 6.32
N ILE A 26 -2.24 -4.12 6.61
CA ILE A 26 -3.66 -4.13 6.98
C ILE A 26 -3.83 -4.09 8.50
N ALA A 27 -3.02 -4.82 9.26
CA ALA A 27 -3.12 -4.93 10.71
C ALA A 27 -2.83 -3.59 11.40
N GLN A 28 -1.85 -2.82 10.95
CA GLN A 28 -1.53 -1.51 11.52
C GLN A 28 -2.72 -0.53 11.45
N PRO A 29 -3.32 -0.24 10.29
CA PRO A 29 -4.49 0.64 10.21
C PRO A 29 -5.72 0.08 10.94
N LEU A 30 -5.92 -1.25 10.96
CA LEU A 30 -6.99 -1.87 11.75
C LEU A 30 -6.79 -1.68 13.25
N LEU A 31 -5.58 -1.88 13.76
CA LEU A 31 -5.23 -1.63 15.16
C LEU A 31 -5.48 -0.17 15.53
N PHE A 32 -5.08 0.78 14.68
CA PHE A 32 -5.37 2.20 14.88
C PHE A 32 -6.87 2.48 14.89
N LEU A 33 -7.65 1.88 13.97
CA LEU A 33 -9.08 2.07 13.89
C LEU A 33 -9.80 1.51 15.11
N LEU A 34 -9.41 0.34 15.59
CA LEU A 34 -9.97 -0.27 16.80
C LEU A 34 -9.56 0.52 18.05
N ALA A 35 -8.27 0.81 18.22
CA ALA A 35 -7.76 1.50 19.41
C ALA A 35 -8.35 2.92 19.53
N LEU A 36 -8.32 3.71 18.45
CA LEU A 36 -8.87 5.05 18.47
C LEU A 36 -10.39 5.04 18.42
N GLY A 37 -11.00 4.20 17.58
CA GLY A 37 -12.46 4.13 17.40
C GLY A 37 -13.20 3.74 18.69
N PHE A 38 -12.76 2.68 19.37
CA PHE A 38 -13.34 2.27 20.65
C PHE A 38 -12.87 3.15 21.81
N GLY A 39 -11.63 3.64 21.78
CA GLY A 39 -11.07 4.48 22.85
C GLY A 39 -11.70 5.88 22.94
N PHE A 40 -11.90 6.54 21.80
CA PHE A 40 -12.41 7.92 21.74
C PHE A 40 -13.90 8.02 21.40
N GLY A 41 -14.55 6.94 20.98
CA GLY A 41 -15.99 6.91 20.66
C GLY A 41 -16.89 7.53 21.75
N PRO A 42 -16.77 7.12 23.03
CA PRO A 42 -17.59 7.66 24.12
C PRO A 42 -17.32 9.15 24.42
N ILE A 43 -16.06 9.59 24.24
CA ILE A 43 -15.63 10.97 24.47
C ILE A 43 -16.20 11.87 23.36
N PHE A 44 -16.17 11.39 22.12
CA PHE A 44 -16.66 12.13 20.96
C PHE A 44 -18.19 12.23 20.92
N GLN A 45 -18.91 11.18 21.35
CA GLN A 45 -20.35 11.25 21.58
C GLN A 45 -20.72 12.27 22.66
N LYS A 46 -19.97 12.32 23.77
CA LYS A 46 -20.16 13.34 24.81
C LYS A 46 -19.86 14.76 24.33
N ALA A 47 -18.99 14.93 23.35
CA ALA A 47 -18.70 16.22 22.73
C ALA A 47 -19.78 16.68 21.72
N GLY A 48 -20.86 15.92 21.54
CA GLY A 48 -21.97 16.25 20.62
C GLY A 48 -21.68 15.93 19.15
N GLY A 49 -20.55 15.29 18.85
CA GLY A 49 -20.05 15.07 17.50
C GLY A 49 -20.41 13.70 16.90
N GLY A 50 -21.68 13.33 16.77
CA GLY A 50 -22.09 12.18 15.93
C GLY A 50 -21.27 10.88 16.09
N ASN A 51 -21.01 10.17 14.98
CA ASN A 51 -20.28 8.90 14.97
C ASN A 51 -18.78 9.11 14.70
N TYR A 52 -17.94 8.90 15.71
CA TYR A 52 -16.49 9.06 15.61
C TYR A 52 -15.85 8.16 14.54
N ILE A 53 -16.40 6.97 14.29
CA ILE A 53 -15.85 6.06 13.27
C ILE A 53 -15.96 6.70 11.89
N GLN A 54 -17.09 7.34 11.54
CA GLN A 54 -17.25 8.01 10.25
C GLN A 54 -16.26 9.15 10.03
N PHE A 55 -15.86 9.85 11.09
CA PHE A 55 -14.82 10.88 11.03
C PHE A 55 -13.42 10.28 10.90
N LEU A 56 -13.14 9.21 11.63
CA LEU A 56 -11.82 8.58 11.72
C LEU A 56 -11.46 7.76 10.47
N THR A 57 -12.45 7.07 9.87
CA THR A 57 -12.26 6.18 8.73
C THR A 57 -11.49 6.82 7.56
N PRO A 58 -11.88 7.98 7.00
CA PRO A 58 -11.16 8.58 5.87
C PRO A 58 -9.72 8.97 6.23
N GLY A 59 -9.46 9.43 7.46
CA GLY A 59 -8.12 9.76 7.92
C GLY A 59 -7.19 8.53 7.99
N ILE A 60 -7.70 7.42 8.52
CA ILE A 60 -6.95 6.15 8.58
C ILE A 60 -6.71 5.59 7.18
N ILE A 61 -7.69 5.68 6.27
CA ILE A 61 -7.51 5.27 4.87
C ILE A 61 -6.41 6.12 4.22
N GLY A 62 -6.42 7.44 4.41
CA GLY A 62 -5.38 8.34 3.90
C GLY A 62 -4.00 7.99 4.44
N MET A 63 -3.87 7.76 5.76
CA MET A 63 -2.62 7.31 6.36
C MET A 63 -2.16 5.95 5.82
N ALA A 64 -3.06 5.00 5.62
CA ALA A 64 -2.74 3.69 5.06
C ALA A 64 -2.20 3.81 3.62
N ILE A 65 -2.80 4.66 2.78
CA ILE A 65 -2.35 4.93 1.41
C ILE A 65 -0.96 5.56 1.41
N LEU A 66 -0.74 6.59 2.24
CA LEU A 66 0.56 7.26 2.34
C LEU A 66 1.65 6.29 2.80
N THR A 67 1.35 5.50 3.82
CA THR A 67 2.27 4.51 4.37
C THR A 67 2.64 3.45 3.32
N THR A 68 1.65 2.88 2.63
CA THR A 68 1.89 1.90 1.56
C THR A 68 2.64 2.50 0.36
N SER A 69 2.38 3.76 0.00
CA SER A 69 3.11 4.46 -1.07
C SER A 69 4.59 4.66 -0.73
N LEU A 70 4.91 5.02 0.51
CA LEU A 70 6.29 5.15 0.98
C LEU A 70 7.04 3.82 0.91
N PHE A 71 6.42 2.73 1.36
CA PHE A 71 7.03 1.40 1.30
C PHE A 71 7.18 0.88 -0.13
N SER A 72 6.22 1.18 -1.02
CA SER A 72 6.31 0.83 -2.44
C SER A 72 7.52 1.50 -3.11
N GLY A 73 7.82 2.75 -2.78
CA GLY A 73 9.04 3.43 -3.24
C GLY A 73 10.32 2.71 -2.83
N SER A 74 10.38 2.19 -1.60
CA SER A 74 11.53 1.39 -1.14
C SER A 74 11.66 0.06 -1.89
N GLU A 75 10.56 -0.60 -2.24
CA GLU A 75 10.58 -1.82 -3.05
C GLU A 75 11.18 -1.58 -4.45
N ILE A 76 10.90 -0.43 -5.07
CA ILE A 76 11.49 -0.05 -6.37
C ILE A 76 13.01 0.10 -6.26
N ILE A 77 13.51 0.65 -5.14
CA ILE A 77 14.96 0.80 -4.90
C ILE A 77 15.61 -0.58 -4.73
N TRP A 78 14.97 -1.49 -4.00
CA TRP A 78 15.42 -2.87 -3.85
C TRP A 78 15.46 -3.62 -5.19
N ASP A 79 14.47 -3.41 -6.07
CA ASP A 79 14.45 -3.98 -7.42
C ASP A 79 15.58 -3.46 -8.32
N ARG A 80 16.00 -2.21 -8.11
CA ARG A 80 17.19 -1.67 -8.78
C ARG A 80 18.48 -2.32 -8.28
N GLN A 81 18.59 -2.64 -6.99
CA GLN A 81 19.79 -3.24 -6.41
C GLN A 81 19.98 -4.73 -6.78
N PHE A 82 18.90 -5.50 -6.94
CA PHE A 82 18.98 -6.93 -7.26
C PHE A 82 19.26 -7.27 -8.74
N GLY A 83 19.47 -6.28 -9.61
CA GLY A 83 19.82 -6.53 -11.02
C GLY A 83 18.63 -6.89 -11.92
N PHE A 84 17.39 -6.89 -11.41
CA PHE A 84 16.19 -7.14 -12.19
C PHE A 84 16.01 -6.13 -13.34
N LEU A 85 16.44 -4.87 -13.13
CA LEU A 85 16.49 -3.86 -14.19
C LEU A 85 17.41 -4.26 -15.35
N LYS A 86 18.51 -4.97 -15.09
CA LYS A 86 19.43 -5.43 -16.15
C LYS A 86 18.82 -6.57 -16.96
N GLU A 87 18.11 -7.51 -16.33
CA GLU A 87 17.38 -8.57 -17.05
C GLU A 87 16.23 -8.02 -17.90
N MET A 88 15.49 -7.01 -17.41
CA MET A 88 14.44 -6.37 -18.21
C MET A 88 14.96 -5.55 -19.40
N LEU A 89 16.18 -5.00 -19.31
CA LEU A 89 16.82 -4.29 -20.43
C LEU A 89 17.31 -5.24 -21.54
N VAL A 90 17.45 -6.54 -21.26
CA VAL A 90 17.80 -7.57 -22.26
C VAL A 90 16.55 -8.08 -22.99
N ALA A 91 15.36 -7.94 -22.38
CA ALA A 91 14.10 -8.26 -23.03
C ALA A 91 13.67 -7.16 -24.02
N PRO A 92 13.01 -7.48 -25.16
CA PRO A 92 12.59 -6.51 -26.17
C PRO A 92 11.34 -5.73 -25.71
N ILE A 93 11.50 -4.94 -24.66
CA ILE A 93 10.45 -4.16 -23.99
C ILE A 93 10.89 -2.70 -23.98
N SER A 94 9.99 -1.77 -24.32
CA SER A 94 10.31 -0.35 -24.31
C SER A 94 10.58 0.12 -22.87
N ARG A 95 11.56 1.00 -22.69
CA ARG A 95 11.90 1.59 -21.37
C ARG A 95 10.71 2.29 -20.72
N LEU A 96 9.80 2.87 -21.52
CA LEU A 96 8.58 3.50 -21.04
C LEU A 96 7.55 2.49 -20.54
N GLU A 97 7.45 1.31 -21.16
CA GLU A 97 6.55 0.25 -20.70
C GLU A 97 7.01 -0.36 -19.38
N ILE A 98 8.32 -0.39 -19.11
CA ILE A 98 8.91 -0.81 -17.83
C ILE A 98 8.69 0.25 -16.74
N MET A 99 8.69 1.54 -17.10
CA MET A 99 8.47 2.62 -16.14
C MET A 99 7.00 2.72 -15.68
N ILE A 100 6.06 2.37 -16.56
CA ILE A 100 4.62 2.48 -16.30
C ILE A 100 4.06 1.23 -15.61
N GLY A 101 4.63 0.05 -15.88
CA GLY A 101 4.17 -1.24 -15.33
C GLY A 101 4.80 -1.60 -13.99
#